data_AF-A0AAV3XNQ8-F1
#
_entry.id   AF-A0AAV3XNQ8-F1
#
_cell.length_a   1.000
_cell.length_b   1.000
_cell.length_c   1.000
_cell.angle_alpha   90.00
_cell.angle_beta   90.00
_cell.angle_gamma   90.00
#
_symmetry.space_group_name_H-M   'P 1'
#
loop_
_entity.id
_entity.type
_entity.pdbx_description
1 polymer ?
#
loop_
_entity_poly.entity_id
_entity_poly.type
_entity_poly.pdbx_seq_one_letter_code
_entity_poly.pdbx_strand_id
1 'polypeptide(L)'
;MPTINISEKLIKSYSDRTYRYTAMISHNGTVVSFAMDDKRRIFYAVLDLNDTQGNKGEYDVAYWPEDPSELQFPNEIEQVGYSITGATPMPVVKVNTRQEVANPSSLQPDEIERFLSSTARLTADAPFQVFSDDQYIFVFRQAIANGHADAVYKLTNGKTSGDATRSDLVKSNNSNVPVVDSTLLCDRFVLAGKVLQPNREVRYQRSRHKTRPASQTDGLGANDMEGKPFFEPTQELAFIRNLSNGGFTVLQLPTQVHGIKRWQFFAYNSVTQRIDAFNLEVARDGLFNPQGTQLYT
;
A
#
# COMPACT_ATOMS: atom_id res chain seq x y z
N MET A 1 22.49 41.06 -19.33
CA MET A 1 21.90 40.19 -18.29
C MET A 1 21.47 38.91 -18.97
N PRO A 2 21.77 37.72 -18.44
CA PRO A 2 21.27 36.49 -19.05
C PRO A 2 19.75 36.47 -18.89
N THR A 3 19.03 36.42 -20.01
CA THR A 3 17.59 36.17 -20.05
C THR A 3 17.39 34.73 -19.59
N ILE A 4 16.98 34.54 -18.33
CA ILE A 4 16.48 33.25 -17.85
C ILE A 4 15.34 32.82 -18.78
N ASN A 5 15.45 31.64 -19.37
CA ASN A 5 14.49 31.14 -20.33
C ASN A 5 13.17 30.85 -19.58
N ILE A 6 12.03 31.30 -20.13
CA ILE A 6 10.71 31.10 -19.50
C ILE A 6 10.47 29.61 -19.22
N SER A 7 10.95 28.70 -20.07
CA SER A 7 10.83 27.26 -19.84
C SER A 7 11.49 26.79 -18.54
N GLU A 8 12.59 27.41 -18.11
CA GLU A 8 13.26 27.05 -16.86
C GLU A 8 12.43 27.44 -15.64
N LYS A 9 11.60 28.49 -15.76
CA LYS A 9 10.67 28.93 -14.70
C LYS A 9 9.43 28.05 -14.57
N LEU A 10 9.23 27.07 -15.46
CA LEU A 10 8.08 26.16 -15.44
C LEU A 10 8.46 24.75 -14.95
N ILE A 11 9.72 24.53 -14.57
CA ILE A 11 10.26 23.21 -14.24
C ILE A 11 10.60 23.12 -12.75
N LYS A 12 9.99 22.14 -12.06
CA LYS A 12 10.50 21.59 -10.79
C LYS A 12 11.16 20.27 -11.13
N SER A 13 12.41 20.10 -10.73
CA SER A 13 13.15 18.85 -10.93
C SER A 13 13.50 18.25 -9.58
N TYR A 14 13.21 16.95 -9.43
CA TYR A 14 13.66 16.13 -8.31
C TYR A 14 14.74 15.19 -8.83
N SER A 15 15.98 15.38 -8.38
CA SER A 15 17.16 14.65 -8.88
C SER A 15 17.95 13.96 -7.77
N ASP A 16 17.37 13.84 -6.60
CA ASP A 16 17.96 13.20 -5.42
C ASP A 16 17.95 11.67 -5.52
N ARG A 17 17.21 11.10 -6.49
CA ARG A 17 17.19 9.67 -6.81
C ARG A 17 16.76 9.38 -8.24
N THR A 18 16.93 8.13 -8.64
CA THR A 18 16.47 7.60 -9.94
C THR A 18 15.00 7.21 -9.85
N TYR A 19 14.10 8.07 -10.30
CA TYR A 19 12.68 7.74 -10.43
C TYR A 19 12.40 6.95 -11.71
N ARG A 20 11.47 5.99 -11.64
CA ARG A 20 11.13 5.08 -12.75
C ARG A 20 9.69 5.16 -13.20
N TYR A 21 8.76 5.09 -12.25
CA TYR A 21 7.33 5.05 -12.53
C TYR A 21 6.63 6.17 -11.80
N THR A 22 5.75 6.89 -12.48
CA THR A 22 5.03 8.04 -11.94
C THR A 22 3.53 7.81 -11.99
N ALA A 23 2.82 8.36 -11.02
CA ALA A 23 1.37 8.43 -11.03
C ALA A 23 0.93 9.78 -10.43
N MET A 24 -0.27 10.24 -10.75
CA MET A 24 -0.78 11.53 -10.25
C MET A 24 -2.29 11.48 -10.14
N ILE A 25 -2.82 12.18 -9.15
CA ILE A 25 -4.25 12.35 -8.93
C ILE A 25 -4.57 13.78 -8.51
N SER A 26 -5.84 14.16 -8.70
CA SER A 26 -6.49 15.19 -7.92
C SER A 26 -7.29 14.52 -6.80
N HIS A 27 -7.15 15.01 -5.58
CA HIS A 27 -7.86 14.54 -4.40
C HIS A 27 -8.49 15.74 -3.70
N ASN A 28 -9.83 15.86 -3.76
CA ASN A 28 -10.56 17.01 -3.23
C ASN A 28 -9.97 18.37 -3.67
N GLY A 29 -9.63 18.48 -4.97
CA GLY A 29 -9.02 19.67 -5.57
C GLY A 29 -7.51 19.87 -5.30
N THR A 30 -6.90 19.03 -4.45
CA THR A 30 -5.44 19.06 -4.21
C THR A 30 -4.74 18.08 -5.15
N VAL A 31 -3.69 18.53 -5.85
CA VAL A 31 -2.92 17.65 -6.73
C VAL A 31 -1.82 16.94 -5.93
N VAL A 32 -1.74 15.62 -6.09
CA VAL A 32 -0.70 14.79 -5.48
C VAL A 32 0.01 14.00 -6.56
N SER A 33 1.32 14.18 -6.65
CA SER A 33 2.20 13.44 -7.54
C SER A 33 2.89 12.32 -6.78
N PHE A 34 3.08 11.17 -7.42
CA PHE A 34 3.76 10.01 -6.89
C PHE A 34 4.85 9.55 -7.85
N ALA A 35 5.95 9.05 -7.31
CA ALA A 35 7.00 8.42 -8.09
C ALA A 35 7.66 7.26 -7.33
N MET A 36 7.81 6.12 -7.99
CA MET A 36 8.61 4.98 -7.52
C MET A 36 10.06 5.15 -7.96
N ASP A 37 11.00 4.93 -7.06
CA ASP A 37 12.43 4.90 -7.36
C ASP A 37 12.92 3.52 -7.84
N ASP A 38 14.20 3.43 -8.22
CA ASP A 38 14.88 2.20 -8.61
C ASP A 38 15.08 1.18 -7.48
N LYS A 39 14.70 1.53 -6.25
CA LYS A 39 14.69 0.66 -5.06
C LYS A 39 13.28 0.24 -4.66
N ARG A 40 12.27 0.52 -5.50
CA ARG A 40 10.84 0.19 -5.29
C ARG A 40 10.19 0.96 -4.14
N ARG A 41 10.81 2.05 -3.69
CA ARG A 41 10.23 2.97 -2.70
C ARG A 41 9.38 3.99 -3.43
N ILE A 42 8.17 4.23 -2.92
CA ILE A 42 7.24 5.20 -3.50
C ILE A 42 7.34 6.49 -2.69
N PHE A 43 7.48 7.60 -3.41
CA PHE A 43 7.51 8.94 -2.87
C PHE A 43 6.36 9.75 -3.44
N TYR A 44 5.99 10.81 -2.72
CA TYR A 44 4.92 11.69 -3.13
C TYR A 44 5.25 13.15 -2.85
N ALA A 45 4.66 14.03 -3.63
CA ALA A 45 4.68 15.47 -3.46
C ALA A 45 3.24 15.98 -3.52
N VAL A 46 2.90 16.91 -2.63
CA VAL A 46 1.58 17.54 -2.57
C VAL A 46 1.74 18.98 -3.02
N LEU A 47 0.97 19.39 -4.04
CA LEU A 47 0.93 20.78 -4.46
C LEU A 47 0.17 21.59 -3.41
N ASP A 48 0.82 22.55 -2.77
CA ASP A 48 0.18 23.42 -1.76
C ASP A 48 0.13 24.87 -2.21
N LEU A 49 -0.96 25.24 -2.89
CA LEU A 49 -1.21 26.62 -3.32
C LEU A 49 -1.54 27.57 -2.14
N ASN A 50 -1.83 27.02 -0.96
CA ASN A 50 -2.18 27.80 0.23
C ASN A 50 -0.96 28.13 1.10
N ASP A 51 0.25 27.74 0.68
CA ASP A 51 1.45 28.03 1.45
C ASP A 51 1.62 29.56 1.61
N THR A 52 1.56 30.03 2.85
CA THR A 52 1.68 31.44 3.21
C THR A 52 3.09 31.82 3.63
N GLN A 53 4.01 30.86 3.75
CA GLN A 53 5.34 31.05 4.35
C GLN A 53 6.49 30.99 3.33
N GLY A 54 6.24 30.53 2.10
CA GLY A 54 7.24 30.44 1.03
C GLY A 54 7.41 31.72 0.19
N ASN A 55 8.58 31.88 -0.43
CA ASN A 55 8.87 32.92 -1.42
C ASN A 55 8.05 32.65 -2.69
N LYS A 56 6.87 33.27 -2.80
CA LYS A 56 5.85 32.94 -3.79
C LYS A 56 6.33 33.25 -5.21
N GLY A 57 6.48 32.20 -6.02
CA GLY A 57 6.70 32.33 -7.45
C GLY A 57 5.40 32.70 -8.18
N GLU A 58 5.54 33.25 -9.38
CA GLU A 58 4.43 33.58 -10.29
C GLU A 58 3.69 32.32 -10.80
N TYR A 59 4.36 31.17 -10.81
CA TYR A 59 3.84 29.91 -11.34
C TYR A 59 3.68 28.84 -10.25
N ASP A 60 2.70 27.96 -10.44
CA ASP A 60 2.38 26.83 -9.55
C ASP A 60 3.58 25.91 -9.26
N VAL A 61 4.59 25.92 -10.13
CA VAL A 61 5.84 25.17 -9.94
C VAL A 61 6.53 25.46 -8.60
N ALA A 62 6.38 26.69 -8.08
CA ALA A 62 6.97 27.14 -6.83
C ALA A 62 6.26 26.61 -5.58
N TYR A 63 5.08 26.00 -5.75
CA TYR A 63 4.23 25.50 -4.67
C TYR A 63 4.36 23.98 -4.48
N TRP A 64 5.19 23.32 -5.27
CA TRP A 64 5.65 21.97 -5.00
C TRP A 64 6.74 21.98 -3.92
N PRO A 65 6.80 20.98 -3.03
CA PRO A 65 7.80 20.92 -1.98
C PRO A 65 9.21 20.81 -2.57
N GLU A 66 10.22 21.24 -1.80
CA GLU A 66 11.63 21.06 -2.17
C GLU A 66 12.00 19.58 -2.30
N ASP A 67 11.58 18.77 -1.32
CA ASP A 67 11.83 17.34 -1.29
C ASP A 67 10.53 16.54 -1.23
N PRO A 68 10.39 15.46 -2.00
CA PRO A 68 9.23 14.58 -1.92
C PRO A 68 9.32 13.67 -0.68
N SER A 69 8.17 13.37 -0.09
CA SER A 69 8.04 12.53 1.11
C SER A 69 7.97 11.05 0.74
N GLU A 70 8.58 10.16 1.55
CA GLU A 70 8.46 8.71 1.36
C GLU A 70 7.09 8.22 1.86
N LEU A 71 6.37 7.51 1.00
CA LEU A 71 5.09 6.90 1.36
C LEU A 71 5.32 5.73 2.31
N GLN A 72 4.77 5.81 3.52
CA GLN A 72 4.93 4.79 4.55
C GLN A 72 3.83 3.74 4.43
N PHE A 73 4.20 2.47 4.22
CA PHE A 73 3.23 1.38 4.11
C PHE A 73 2.97 0.67 5.45
N PRO A 74 1.79 0.05 5.63
CA PRO A 74 1.50 -0.78 6.80
C PRO A 74 2.51 -1.91 6.98
N ASN A 75 2.61 -2.43 8.20
CA ASN A 75 3.45 -3.60 8.54
C ASN A 75 2.67 -4.91 8.59
N GLU A 76 1.40 -4.89 8.21
CA GLU A 76 0.52 -6.05 8.18
C GLU A 76 -0.17 -6.12 6.81
N ILE A 77 -0.48 -7.34 6.37
CA ILE A 77 -1.18 -7.62 5.12
C ILE A 77 -2.36 -8.56 5.38
N GLU A 78 -3.47 -8.35 4.69
CA GLU A 78 -4.66 -9.21 4.78
C GLU A 78 -5.11 -9.59 3.36
N GLN A 79 -5.48 -10.86 3.18
CA GLN A 79 -6.03 -11.34 1.92
C GLN A 79 -7.52 -11.04 1.85
N VAL A 80 -7.92 -10.29 0.82
CA VAL A 80 -9.32 -9.91 0.59
C VAL A 80 -10.20 -11.16 0.42
N GLY A 81 -11.30 -11.21 1.18
CA GLY A 81 -12.24 -12.33 1.19
C GLY A 81 -11.91 -13.45 2.19
N TYR A 82 -10.81 -13.34 2.94
CA TYR A 82 -10.36 -14.35 3.91
C TYR A 82 -10.22 -13.80 5.34
N SER A 83 -11.15 -12.94 5.78
CA SER A 83 -11.06 -12.21 7.06
C SER A 83 -11.03 -13.06 8.34
N ILE A 84 -11.24 -14.38 8.25
CA ILE A 84 -11.17 -15.32 9.39
C ILE A 84 -9.72 -15.51 9.87
N THR A 85 -8.74 -15.36 8.97
CA THR A 85 -7.31 -15.55 9.29
C THR A 85 -6.70 -14.32 9.96
N GLY A 86 -7.30 -13.14 9.80
CA GLY A 86 -6.80 -11.87 10.29
C GLY A 86 -5.57 -11.37 9.51
N ALA A 87 -5.08 -10.20 9.94
CA ALA A 87 -3.93 -9.56 9.34
C ALA A 87 -2.61 -10.28 9.73
N THR A 88 -1.74 -10.43 8.75
CA THR A 88 -0.44 -11.12 8.88
C THR A 88 0.68 -10.09 9.01
N PRO A 89 1.45 -10.07 10.11
CA PRO A 89 2.53 -9.10 10.30
C PRO A 89 3.77 -9.46 9.48
N MET A 90 4.48 -8.42 9.01
CA MET A 90 5.80 -8.52 8.39
C MET A 90 6.89 -8.76 9.46
N PRO A 91 8.00 -9.44 9.10
CA PRO A 91 9.13 -9.54 10.01
C PRO A 91 9.77 -8.16 10.21
N VAL A 92 10.25 -7.89 11.42
CA VAL A 92 10.95 -6.63 11.73
C VAL A 92 12.44 -6.81 11.48
N VAL A 93 13.03 -5.88 10.73
CA VAL A 93 14.42 -5.91 10.28
C VAL A 93 15.15 -4.68 10.81
N LYS A 94 16.40 -4.87 11.25
CA LYS A 94 17.24 -3.77 11.73
C LYS A 94 17.81 -2.95 10.56
N VAL A 95 17.89 -1.63 10.70
CA VAL A 95 18.52 -0.71 9.71
C VAL A 95 19.88 -1.20 9.25
N ASN A 96 20.18 -0.99 7.97
CA ASN A 96 21.45 -1.39 7.33
C ASN A 96 21.76 -2.90 7.42
N THR A 97 20.76 -3.73 7.72
CA THR A 97 20.88 -5.19 7.73
C THR A 97 19.73 -5.82 6.97
N ARG A 98 19.78 -7.15 6.79
CA ARG A 98 18.62 -7.97 6.41
C ARG A 98 18.24 -8.96 7.52
N GLN A 99 18.75 -8.72 8.73
CA GLN A 99 18.56 -9.61 9.86
C GLN A 99 17.22 -9.31 10.53
N GLU A 100 16.39 -10.34 10.66
CA GLU A 100 15.14 -10.27 11.39
C GLU A 100 15.38 -10.25 12.90
N VAL A 101 14.60 -9.45 13.60
CA VAL A 101 14.70 -9.28 15.04
C VAL A 101 13.66 -10.16 15.73
N ALA A 102 14.12 -11.07 16.59
CA ALA A 102 13.23 -11.99 17.31
C ALA A 102 12.28 -11.27 18.28
N ASN A 103 12.74 -10.17 18.89
CA ASN A 103 11.94 -9.32 19.77
C ASN A 103 11.89 -7.87 19.24
N PRO A 104 10.88 -7.51 18.43
CA PRO A 104 10.74 -6.18 17.87
C PRO A 104 10.73 -5.04 18.89
N SER A 105 10.21 -5.28 20.10
CA SER A 105 10.13 -4.27 21.17
C SER A 105 11.50 -3.89 21.76
N SER A 106 12.58 -4.57 21.34
CA SER A 106 13.96 -4.21 21.71
C SER A 106 14.57 -3.10 20.85
N LEU A 107 13.95 -2.75 19.73
CA LEU A 107 14.44 -1.71 18.83
C LEU A 107 13.68 -0.40 19.03
N GLN A 108 14.40 0.71 18.95
CA GLN A 108 13.81 2.03 18.79
C GLN A 108 13.29 2.22 17.35
N PRO A 109 12.30 3.10 17.12
CA PRO A 109 11.70 3.29 15.78
C PRO A 109 12.70 3.68 14.67
N ASP A 110 13.80 4.35 15.01
CA ASP A 110 14.89 4.75 14.10
C ASP A 110 15.88 3.61 13.81
N GLU A 111 15.85 2.54 14.59
CA GLU A 111 16.65 1.33 14.36
C GLU A 111 15.95 0.30 13.45
N ILE A 112 14.71 0.56 13.04
CA ILE A 112 13.91 -0.32 12.19
C ILE A 112 14.09 0.06 10.70
N GLU A 113 14.49 -0.91 9.87
CA GLU A 113 14.49 -0.77 8.42
C GLU A 113 13.05 -0.80 7.91
N ARG A 114 12.44 0.38 7.74
CA ARG A 114 11.00 0.52 7.46
C ARG A 114 10.58 -0.17 6.18
N PHE A 115 11.41 -0.16 5.13
CA PHE A 115 11.06 -0.81 3.87
C PHE A 115 10.94 -2.33 4.03
N LEU A 116 11.95 -2.97 4.63
CA LEU A 116 11.98 -4.42 4.84
C LEU A 116 11.05 -4.88 5.98
N SER A 117 10.63 -3.97 6.85
CA SER A 117 9.73 -4.25 7.98
C SER A 117 8.26 -3.92 7.69
N SER A 118 7.95 -3.45 6.48
CA SER A 118 6.59 -3.13 6.04
C SER A 118 6.24 -3.87 4.76
N THR A 119 4.98 -3.77 4.33
CA THR A 119 4.54 -4.33 3.06
C THR A 119 5.11 -3.58 1.85
N ALA A 120 5.83 -2.47 2.05
CA ALA A 120 6.56 -1.76 0.99
C ALA A 120 7.52 -2.71 0.24
N ARG A 121 8.20 -3.62 0.97
CA ARG A 121 9.10 -4.63 0.39
C ARG A 121 8.43 -5.55 -0.62
N LEU A 122 7.11 -5.69 -0.56
CA LEU A 122 6.33 -6.56 -1.42
C LEU A 122 6.00 -5.92 -2.77
N THR A 123 6.32 -4.63 -2.98
CA THR A 123 6.05 -3.90 -4.24
C THR A 123 6.96 -4.38 -5.37
N ALA A 124 6.44 -4.77 -6.53
CA ALA A 124 7.27 -5.05 -7.69
C ALA A 124 7.87 -3.76 -8.29
N ASP A 125 9.02 -3.89 -8.95
CA ASP A 125 9.62 -2.85 -9.78
C ASP A 125 8.83 -2.74 -11.11
N ALA A 126 7.67 -2.08 -11.03
CA ALA A 126 6.70 -2.00 -12.11
C ALA A 126 5.81 -0.76 -11.98
N PRO A 127 5.14 -0.32 -13.06
CA PRO A 127 4.10 0.69 -12.97
C PRO A 127 3.05 0.36 -11.90
N PHE A 128 2.58 1.41 -11.22
CA PHE A 128 1.56 1.37 -10.18
C PHE A 128 0.49 2.41 -10.50
N GLN A 129 -0.69 2.31 -9.87
CA GLN A 129 -1.78 3.26 -10.09
C GLN A 129 -2.23 3.86 -8.77
N VAL A 130 -2.57 5.14 -8.81
CA VAL A 130 -3.20 5.84 -7.69
C VAL A 130 -4.61 6.26 -8.08
N PHE A 131 -5.52 6.23 -7.10
CA PHE A 131 -6.93 6.55 -7.29
C PHE A 131 -7.44 7.35 -6.08
N SER A 132 -8.28 8.34 -6.31
CA SER A 132 -8.97 9.12 -5.28
C SER A 132 -10.46 8.86 -5.37
N ASP A 133 -11.11 8.57 -4.24
CA ASP A 133 -12.58 8.65 -4.12
C ASP A 133 -13.05 9.94 -3.40
N ASP A 134 -12.14 10.91 -3.28
CA ASP A 134 -12.25 12.18 -2.56
C ASP A 134 -12.34 12.08 -1.03
N GLN A 135 -12.46 10.88 -0.47
CA GLN A 135 -12.33 10.63 0.96
C GLN A 135 -10.96 10.02 1.29
N TYR A 136 -10.47 9.15 0.42
CA TYR A 136 -9.23 8.43 0.55
C TYR A 136 -8.43 8.45 -0.75
N ILE A 137 -7.13 8.24 -0.60
CA ILE A 137 -6.22 7.96 -1.69
C ILE A 137 -5.83 6.49 -1.62
N PHE A 138 -6.05 5.77 -2.72
CA PHE A 138 -5.70 4.38 -2.89
C PHE A 138 -4.44 4.26 -3.73
N VAL A 139 -3.52 3.40 -3.29
CA VAL A 139 -2.31 3.05 -4.03
C VAL A 139 -2.39 1.57 -4.38
N PHE A 140 -2.51 1.29 -5.66
CA PHE A 140 -2.56 -0.05 -6.22
C PHE A 140 -1.19 -0.40 -6.82
N ARG A 141 -0.64 -1.54 -6.43
CA ARG A 141 0.71 -1.96 -6.81
C ARG A 141 0.73 -3.45 -7.10
N GLN A 142 1.50 -3.83 -8.12
CA GLN A 142 1.82 -5.23 -8.36
C GLN A 142 2.71 -5.75 -7.22
N ALA A 143 2.42 -6.94 -6.70
CA ALA A 143 3.28 -7.63 -5.76
C ALA A 143 4.49 -8.27 -6.47
N ILE A 144 5.60 -8.43 -5.74
CA ILE A 144 6.73 -9.26 -6.18
C ILE A 144 6.31 -10.72 -6.40
N ALA A 145 7.01 -11.38 -7.30
CA ALA A 145 6.85 -12.81 -7.54
C ALA A 145 7.45 -13.64 -6.39
N ASN A 146 6.98 -14.88 -6.27
CA ASN A 146 7.63 -15.88 -5.43
C ASN A 146 9.12 -16.05 -5.83
N GLY A 147 9.99 -16.25 -4.85
CA GLY A 147 11.44 -16.37 -5.05
C GLY A 147 12.18 -15.03 -5.21
N HIS A 148 11.49 -13.90 -5.23
CA HIS A 148 12.14 -12.58 -5.17
C HIS A 148 12.98 -12.42 -3.88
N ALA A 149 14.09 -11.68 -3.92
CA ALA A 149 15.02 -11.54 -2.78
C ALA A 149 14.39 -10.90 -1.53
N ASP A 150 13.32 -10.13 -1.72
CA ASP A 150 12.53 -9.50 -0.67
C ASP A 150 11.23 -10.25 -0.34
N ALA A 151 11.01 -11.44 -0.92
CA ALA A 151 9.86 -12.28 -0.61
C ALA A 151 9.81 -12.62 0.88
N VAL A 152 8.59 -12.83 1.36
CA VAL A 152 8.28 -13.18 2.72
C VAL A 152 7.38 -14.42 2.67
N TYR A 153 7.61 -15.36 3.58
CA TYR A 153 6.95 -16.66 3.62
C TYR A 153 6.21 -16.84 4.94
N LYS A 154 5.10 -17.59 4.90
CA LYS A 154 4.26 -17.87 6.06
C LYS A 154 4.96 -18.89 6.97
N LEU A 155 4.93 -18.66 8.28
CA LEU A 155 5.41 -19.58 9.31
C LEU A 155 4.24 -20.38 9.90
N THR A 156 4.52 -21.59 10.41
CA THR A 156 3.50 -22.47 11.00
C THR A 156 2.83 -21.88 12.25
N ASN A 157 3.46 -20.91 12.90
CA ASN A 157 2.93 -20.19 14.05
C ASN A 157 2.08 -18.94 13.68
N GLY A 158 1.78 -18.73 12.39
CA GLY A 158 0.99 -17.59 11.91
C GLY A 158 1.78 -16.29 11.72
N LYS A 159 3.08 -16.27 12.02
CA LYS A 159 3.98 -15.15 11.69
C LYS A 159 4.53 -15.30 10.26
N THR A 160 5.44 -14.42 9.89
CA THR A 160 6.13 -14.49 8.61
C THR A 160 7.64 -14.26 8.75
N SER A 161 8.39 -14.68 7.73
CA SER A 161 9.83 -14.47 7.65
C SER A 161 10.27 -14.38 6.18
N GLY A 162 11.22 -13.50 5.89
CA GLY A 162 11.98 -13.47 4.66
C GLY A 162 13.17 -14.43 4.62
N ASP A 163 13.47 -15.14 5.71
CA ASP A 163 14.44 -16.23 5.70
C ASP A 163 13.80 -17.51 5.14
N ALA A 164 14.05 -17.74 3.84
CA ALA A 164 13.55 -18.90 3.11
C ALA A 164 14.16 -20.24 3.54
N THR A 165 15.18 -20.24 4.41
CA THR A 165 15.88 -21.45 4.88
C THR A 165 15.29 -22.02 6.18
N ARG A 166 14.38 -21.28 6.80
CA ARG A 166 13.73 -21.69 8.04
C ARG A 166 13.00 -23.02 7.92
N SER A 167 13.10 -23.84 8.96
CA SER A 167 12.45 -25.16 9.01
C SER A 167 10.96 -25.10 9.32
N ASP A 168 10.49 -24.01 9.95
CA ASP A 168 9.10 -23.79 10.38
C ASP A 168 8.25 -23.03 9.36
N LEU A 169 8.68 -22.98 8.10
CA LEU A 169 7.91 -22.44 6.98
C LEU A 169 6.71 -23.33 6.66
N VAL A 170 5.57 -22.71 6.37
CA VAL A 170 4.41 -23.40 5.80
C VAL A 170 4.78 -23.85 4.39
N LYS A 171 4.51 -25.12 4.09
CA LYS A 171 4.75 -25.72 2.77
C LYS A 171 3.44 -26.12 2.11
N SER A 172 3.37 -25.92 0.80
CA SER A 172 2.33 -26.44 -0.09
C SER A 172 3.00 -27.09 -1.28
N ASN A 173 2.69 -28.35 -1.58
CA ASN A 173 3.34 -29.13 -2.65
C ASN A 173 4.89 -29.03 -2.61
N ASN A 174 5.47 -29.23 -1.43
CA ASN A 174 6.91 -29.12 -1.14
C ASN A 174 7.55 -27.74 -1.39
N SER A 175 6.77 -26.72 -1.72
CA SER A 175 7.23 -25.34 -1.92
C SER A 175 6.85 -24.48 -0.71
N ASN A 176 7.72 -23.54 -0.34
CA ASN A 176 7.40 -22.55 0.69
C ASN A 176 6.21 -21.71 0.24
N VAL A 177 5.26 -21.46 1.15
CA VAL A 177 4.07 -20.65 0.85
C VAL A 177 4.44 -19.17 1.04
N PRO A 178 4.54 -18.38 -0.05
CA PRO A 178 4.82 -16.96 0.08
C PRO A 178 3.60 -16.22 0.64
N VAL A 179 3.85 -15.03 1.18
CA VAL A 179 2.77 -14.11 1.58
C VAL A 179 2.03 -13.59 0.36
N VAL A 180 2.74 -13.31 -0.74
CA VAL A 180 2.21 -12.81 -2.02
C VAL A 180 2.94 -13.49 -3.18
N ASP A 181 2.30 -13.58 -4.36
CA ASP A 181 2.96 -14.04 -5.57
C ASP A 181 2.35 -13.38 -6.83
N SER A 182 2.96 -12.28 -7.28
CA SER A 182 2.52 -11.57 -8.48
C SER A 182 1.03 -11.19 -8.47
N THR A 183 0.51 -10.87 -7.28
CA THR A 183 -0.88 -10.47 -7.01
C THR A 183 -1.03 -8.94 -6.99
N LEU A 184 -2.26 -8.43 -6.93
CA LEU A 184 -2.53 -7.00 -6.75
C LEU A 184 -2.60 -6.63 -5.27
N LEU A 185 -1.87 -5.59 -4.88
CA LEU A 185 -1.90 -4.99 -3.55
C LEU A 185 -2.62 -3.65 -3.60
N CYS A 186 -3.36 -3.32 -2.54
CA CYS A 186 -4.02 -2.05 -2.36
C CYS A 186 -3.76 -1.51 -0.94
N ASP A 187 -3.35 -0.26 -0.87
CA ASP A 187 -3.14 0.48 0.36
C ASP A 187 -3.98 1.76 0.36
N ARG A 188 -4.51 2.15 1.52
CA ARG A 188 -5.42 3.29 1.65
C ARG A 188 -4.86 4.35 2.60
N PHE A 189 -4.88 5.60 2.14
CA PHE A 189 -4.30 6.74 2.81
C PHE A 189 -5.31 7.88 2.98
N VAL A 190 -5.14 8.64 4.06
CA VAL A 190 -5.80 9.92 4.28
C VAL A 190 -4.77 11.02 4.05
N LEU A 191 -5.13 12.06 3.29
CA LEU A 191 -4.32 13.26 3.14
C LEU A 191 -4.64 14.23 4.30
N ALA A 192 -3.69 14.40 5.22
CA ALA A 192 -3.77 15.34 6.34
C ALA A 192 -2.78 16.49 6.12
N GLY A 193 -3.28 17.63 5.63
CA GLY A 193 -2.43 18.73 5.18
C GLY A 193 -1.59 18.29 3.97
N LYS A 194 -0.26 18.26 4.12
CA LYS A 194 0.69 17.80 3.08
C LYS A 194 1.16 16.35 3.30
N VAL A 195 0.57 15.62 4.24
CA VAL A 195 1.07 14.31 4.68
C VAL A 195 0.05 13.21 4.35
N LEU A 196 0.49 12.18 3.64
CA LEU A 196 -0.28 10.95 3.46
C LEU A 196 -0.05 10.03 4.66
N GLN A 197 -1.14 9.68 5.34
CA GLN A 197 -1.09 8.81 6.51
C GLN A 197 -1.87 7.52 6.23
N PRO A 198 -1.33 6.34 6.61
CA PRO A 198 -2.10 5.10 6.57
C PRO A 198 -3.41 5.27 7.35
N ASN A 199 -4.50 4.75 6.80
CA ASN A 199 -5.78 4.81 7.48
C ASN A 199 -5.74 4.03 8.80
N ARG A 200 -6.35 4.58 9.85
CA ARG A 200 -6.47 3.90 11.15
C ARG A 200 -7.71 3.03 11.16
N GLU A 201 -7.68 1.96 11.95
CA GLU A 201 -8.86 1.14 12.18
C GLU A 201 -9.02 0.73 13.64
N VAL A 202 -10.19 0.18 13.96
CA VAL A 202 -10.54 -0.32 15.28
C VAL A 202 -10.49 -1.85 15.25
N ARG A 203 -9.80 -2.44 16.23
CA ARG A 203 -9.68 -3.89 16.41
C ARG A 203 -9.81 -4.27 17.87
N TYR A 204 -9.97 -5.56 18.13
CA TYR A 204 -9.83 -6.10 19.48
C TYR A 204 -8.39 -5.91 19.96
N GLN A 205 -8.20 -5.29 21.12
CA GLN A 205 -6.89 -4.79 21.55
C GLN A 205 -5.89 -5.91 21.84
N ARG A 206 -6.36 -7.05 22.40
CA ARG A 206 -5.52 -8.19 22.75
C ARG A 206 -5.33 -9.16 21.60
N SER A 207 -6.40 -9.54 20.90
CA SER A 207 -6.28 -10.44 19.74
C SER A 207 -5.71 -9.75 18.50
N ARG A 208 -5.76 -8.41 18.45
CA ARG A 208 -5.43 -7.57 17.28
C ARG A 208 -6.28 -7.89 16.04
N HIS A 209 -7.40 -8.60 16.21
CA HIS A 209 -8.28 -9.01 15.13
C HIS A 209 -9.47 -8.04 15.00
N LYS A 210 -9.96 -7.84 13.78
CA LYS A 210 -11.09 -6.92 13.51
C LYS A 210 -12.42 -7.40 14.13
N THR A 211 -12.65 -8.71 14.10
CA THR A 211 -13.94 -9.32 14.50
C THR A 211 -13.87 -10.45 15.53
N ARG A 212 -12.68 -10.87 15.99
CA ARG A 212 -12.53 -12.04 16.87
C ARG A 212 -11.80 -11.66 18.16
N PRO A 213 -12.48 -11.58 19.31
CA PRO A 213 -11.83 -11.29 20.58
C PRO A 213 -10.95 -12.48 21.04
N ALA A 214 -9.91 -12.19 21.82
CA ALA A 214 -9.11 -13.21 22.50
C ALA A 214 -9.81 -13.78 23.75
N SER A 215 -10.70 -13.01 24.37
CA SER A 215 -11.50 -13.39 25.53
C SER A 215 -12.74 -12.49 25.63
N GLN A 216 -13.67 -12.80 26.53
CA GLN A 216 -14.86 -11.95 26.76
C GLN A 216 -14.52 -10.52 27.25
N THR A 217 -13.31 -10.32 27.76
CA THR A 217 -12.81 -9.04 28.25
C THR A 217 -11.93 -8.30 27.24
N ASP A 218 -11.73 -8.86 26.06
CA ASP A 218 -11.01 -8.20 24.97
C ASP A 218 -11.94 -7.15 24.34
N GLY A 219 -11.63 -5.88 24.59
CA GLY A 219 -12.40 -4.74 24.07
C GLY A 219 -11.91 -4.29 22.71
N LEU A 220 -12.76 -3.54 21.99
CA LEU A 220 -12.38 -2.84 20.77
C LEU A 220 -11.65 -1.53 21.08
N GLY A 221 -10.61 -1.21 20.33
CA GLY A 221 -9.86 0.03 20.44
C GLY A 221 -9.09 0.37 19.18
N ALA A 222 -8.66 1.63 19.08
CA ALA A 222 -7.82 2.12 17.98
C ALA A 222 -6.30 1.87 18.20
N ASN A 223 -5.95 1.30 19.36
CA ASN A 223 -4.59 0.94 19.77
C ASN A 223 -4.60 -0.46 20.39
N ASP A 224 -3.49 -1.18 20.28
CA ASP A 224 -3.28 -2.46 20.96
C ASP A 224 -3.03 -2.32 22.47
N MET A 225 -2.80 -3.46 23.15
CA MET A 225 -2.48 -3.53 24.58
C MET A 225 -1.16 -2.82 24.96
N GLU A 226 -0.30 -2.49 23.99
CA GLU A 226 0.97 -1.78 24.17
C GLU A 226 0.85 -0.29 23.82
N GLY A 227 -0.36 0.18 23.46
CA GLY A 227 -0.61 1.56 23.06
C GLY A 227 -0.24 1.89 21.61
N LYS A 228 0.18 0.92 20.79
CA LYS A 228 0.50 1.16 19.38
C LYS A 228 -0.78 1.23 18.55
N PRO A 229 -0.89 2.20 17.63
CA PRO A 229 -2.08 2.36 16.81
C PRO A 229 -2.28 1.18 15.87
N PHE A 230 -3.54 0.81 15.64
CA PHE A 230 -3.90 -0.08 14.54
C PHE A 230 -4.04 0.74 13.25
N PHE A 231 -3.30 0.31 12.24
CA PHE A 231 -3.46 0.76 10.86
C PHE A 231 -4.15 -0.32 10.05
N GLU A 232 -4.92 0.09 9.06
CA GLU A 232 -5.48 -0.80 8.06
C GLU A 232 -4.34 -1.59 7.37
N PRO A 233 -4.43 -2.92 7.28
CA PRO A 233 -3.40 -3.71 6.65
C PRO A 233 -3.46 -3.50 5.13
N THR A 234 -2.34 -3.74 4.45
CA THR A 234 -2.33 -3.83 2.99
C THR A 234 -3.32 -4.91 2.55
N GLN A 235 -4.19 -4.57 1.61
CA GLN A 235 -5.17 -5.51 1.06
C GLN A 235 -4.55 -6.26 -0.10
N GLU A 236 -4.44 -7.59 -0.01
CA GLU A 236 -4.07 -8.45 -1.12
C GLU A 236 -5.31 -8.95 -1.86
N LEU A 237 -5.47 -8.54 -3.12
CA LEU A 237 -6.51 -9.04 -4.01
C LEU A 237 -5.99 -10.28 -4.76
N ALA A 238 -5.81 -11.40 -4.04
CA ALA A 238 -5.17 -12.61 -4.55
C ALA A 238 -5.88 -13.28 -5.75
N PHE A 239 -7.13 -12.91 -6.03
CA PHE A 239 -7.85 -13.34 -7.24
C PHE A 239 -7.40 -12.59 -8.51
N ILE A 240 -6.74 -11.43 -8.37
CA ILE A 240 -6.01 -10.74 -9.44
C ILE A 240 -4.54 -11.14 -9.30
N ARG A 241 -4.11 -12.10 -10.12
CA ARG A 241 -2.83 -12.81 -10.00
C ARG A 241 -2.13 -12.92 -11.33
N ASN A 242 -0.88 -13.40 -11.29
CA ASN A 242 0.01 -13.52 -12.45
C ASN A 242 0.26 -12.18 -13.15
N LEU A 243 0.25 -11.08 -12.39
CA LEU A 243 0.57 -9.76 -12.90
C LEU A 243 2.03 -9.70 -13.32
N SER A 244 2.29 -8.96 -14.39
CA SER A 244 3.64 -8.67 -14.87
C SER A 244 3.71 -7.26 -15.40
N ASN A 245 4.84 -6.58 -15.20
CA ASN A 245 5.12 -5.25 -15.75
C ASN A 245 4.05 -4.18 -15.46
N GLY A 246 3.34 -4.29 -14.32
CA GLY A 246 2.31 -3.32 -13.93
C GLY A 246 1.10 -3.35 -14.87
N GLY A 247 0.85 -4.48 -15.53
CA GLY A 247 -0.23 -4.67 -16.48
C GLY A 247 -1.60 -4.74 -15.82
N PHE A 248 -2.04 -3.69 -15.14
CA PHE A 248 -3.39 -3.56 -14.60
C PHE A 248 -3.87 -2.11 -14.67
N THR A 249 -5.18 -1.92 -14.61
CA THR A 249 -5.81 -0.62 -14.36
C THR A 249 -7.05 -0.80 -13.48
N VAL A 250 -7.37 0.22 -12.70
CA VAL A 250 -8.49 0.26 -11.76
C VAL A 250 -9.16 1.62 -11.76
N LEU A 251 -10.48 1.61 -11.54
CA LEU A 251 -11.28 2.78 -11.18
C LEU A 251 -12.54 2.35 -10.41
N GLN A 252 -13.24 3.30 -9.81
CA GLN A 252 -14.62 3.07 -9.35
C GLN A 252 -15.62 3.55 -10.42
N LEU A 253 -16.60 2.71 -10.73
CA LEU A 253 -17.71 3.04 -11.60
C LEU A 253 -18.96 3.38 -10.79
N PRO A 254 -19.75 4.39 -11.20
CA PRO A 254 -21.11 4.55 -10.70
C PRO A 254 -21.98 3.37 -11.18
N THR A 255 -23.06 3.11 -10.47
CA THR A 255 -24.09 2.15 -10.92
C THR A 255 -25.41 2.87 -11.18
N GLN A 256 -26.39 2.14 -11.72
CA GLN A 256 -27.75 2.67 -11.87
C GLN A 256 -28.43 2.93 -10.51
N VAL A 257 -27.95 2.30 -9.44
CA VAL A 257 -28.44 2.55 -8.09
C VAL A 257 -27.63 3.68 -7.48
N HIS A 258 -28.33 4.76 -7.13
CA HIS A 258 -27.71 5.95 -6.53
C HIS A 258 -26.92 5.59 -5.26
N GLY A 259 -25.71 6.12 -5.15
CA GLY A 259 -24.81 5.89 -4.01
C GLY A 259 -24.08 4.55 -4.01
N ILE A 260 -24.42 3.62 -4.92
CA ILE A 260 -23.68 2.37 -5.09
C ILE A 260 -22.61 2.55 -6.16
N LYS A 261 -21.38 2.24 -5.78
CA LYS A 261 -20.21 2.20 -6.66
C LYS A 261 -19.67 0.78 -6.75
N ARG A 262 -18.94 0.50 -7.83
CA ARG A 262 -18.25 -0.77 -8.04
C ARG A 262 -16.81 -0.54 -8.43
N TRP A 263 -15.89 -1.31 -7.87
CA TRP A 263 -14.53 -1.38 -8.35
C TRP A 263 -14.51 -2.12 -9.69
N GLN A 264 -13.88 -1.53 -10.69
CA GLN A 264 -13.60 -2.17 -11.97
C GLN A 264 -12.10 -2.28 -12.14
N PHE A 265 -11.63 -3.49 -12.42
CA PHE A 265 -10.25 -3.78 -12.77
C PHE A 265 -10.17 -4.41 -14.15
N PHE A 266 -9.10 -4.09 -14.87
CA PHE A 266 -8.60 -4.91 -15.97
C PHE A 266 -7.16 -5.27 -15.65
N ALA A 267 -6.81 -6.55 -15.78
CA ALA A 267 -5.45 -7.02 -15.50
C ALA A 267 -4.98 -8.00 -16.57
N TYR A 268 -3.78 -7.78 -17.09
CA TYR A 268 -3.08 -8.71 -17.95
C TYR A 268 -2.53 -9.87 -17.12
N ASN A 269 -2.99 -11.07 -17.43
CA ASN A 269 -2.58 -12.31 -16.79
C ASN A 269 -1.48 -12.96 -17.63
N SER A 270 -0.24 -12.91 -17.14
CA SER A 270 0.94 -13.35 -17.88
C SER A 270 0.93 -14.85 -18.23
N VAL A 271 0.22 -15.68 -17.45
CA VAL A 271 0.11 -17.12 -17.68
C VAL A 271 -0.88 -17.43 -18.79
N THR A 272 -2.04 -16.76 -18.81
CA THR A 272 -3.08 -16.99 -19.83
C THR A 272 -2.90 -16.12 -21.08
N GLN A 273 -2.07 -15.07 -20.98
CA GLN A 273 -1.85 -14.03 -21.99
C GLN A 273 -3.14 -13.29 -22.37
N ARG A 274 -4.06 -13.13 -21.42
CA ARG A 274 -5.34 -12.45 -21.60
C ARG A 274 -5.47 -11.28 -20.65
N ILE A 275 -6.39 -10.37 -20.99
CA ILE A 275 -6.86 -9.36 -20.06
C ILE A 275 -8.11 -9.91 -19.38
N ASP A 276 -8.04 -10.06 -18.06
CA ASP A 276 -9.15 -10.45 -17.21
C ASP A 276 -9.82 -9.19 -16.65
N ALA A 277 -11.15 -9.12 -16.72
CA ALA A 277 -11.95 -8.04 -16.14
C ALA A 277 -12.55 -8.48 -14.80
N PHE A 278 -12.36 -7.68 -13.75
CA PHE A 278 -12.91 -7.95 -12.42
C PHE A 278 -13.83 -6.81 -12.00
N ASN A 279 -14.98 -7.15 -11.44
CA ASN A 279 -15.98 -6.18 -11.06
C ASN A 279 -16.54 -6.52 -9.67
N LEU A 280 -16.26 -5.66 -8.69
CA LEU A 280 -16.55 -5.90 -7.28
C LEU A 280 -17.41 -4.78 -6.73
N GLU A 281 -18.29 -5.11 -5.79
CA GLU A 281 -19.00 -4.08 -5.04
C GLU A 281 -18.04 -3.34 -4.11
N VAL A 282 -18.18 -2.01 -4.02
CA VAL A 282 -17.50 -1.22 -2.99
C VAL A 282 -18.16 -1.53 -1.65
N ALA A 283 -17.38 -2.03 -0.69
CA ALA A 283 -17.89 -2.36 0.64
C ALA A 283 -18.34 -1.10 1.41
N ARG A 284 -19.09 -1.27 2.50
CA ARG A 284 -19.55 -0.14 3.35
C ARG A 284 -18.40 0.69 3.91
N ASP A 285 -17.26 0.08 4.14
CA ASP A 285 -16.05 0.75 4.60
C ASP A 285 -15.22 1.35 3.46
N GLY A 286 -15.70 1.31 2.21
CA GLY A 286 -15.03 1.81 1.01
C GLY A 286 -14.05 0.83 0.36
N LEU A 287 -13.82 -0.35 0.95
CA LEU A 287 -12.91 -1.37 0.42
C LEU A 287 -13.63 -2.33 -0.54
N PHE A 288 -13.23 -3.61 -0.54
CA PHE A 288 -13.67 -4.61 -1.49
C PHE A 288 -14.70 -5.55 -0.85
N ASN A 289 -15.84 -5.75 -1.51
CA ASN A 289 -16.78 -6.79 -1.16
C ASN A 289 -16.78 -7.91 -2.22
N PRO A 290 -15.94 -8.96 -2.06
CA PRO A 290 -15.87 -10.06 -3.02
C PRO A 290 -17.07 -11.01 -2.96
N GLN A 291 -17.84 -11.00 -1.86
CA GLN A 291 -19.05 -11.83 -1.74
C GLN A 291 -20.25 -11.17 -2.44
N GLY A 292 -20.23 -9.84 -2.59
CA GLY A 292 -21.36 -9.05 -3.07
C GLY A 292 -22.52 -9.02 -2.08
N THR A 293 -23.43 -8.07 -2.24
CA THR A 293 -24.72 -8.04 -1.52
C THR A 293 -25.92 -8.28 -2.43
N GLN A 294 -25.72 -8.28 -3.75
CA GLN A 294 -26.78 -8.48 -4.73
C GLN A 294 -26.96 -9.95 -5.13
N LEU A 295 -28.13 -10.49 -4.81
CA LEU A 295 -28.79 -11.55 -5.57
C LEU A 295 -29.42 -10.86 -6.80
N TYR A 296 -28.79 -10.97 -7.97
CA TYR A 296 -29.25 -10.48 -9.28
C TYR A 296 -29.13 -8.96 -9.57
N THR A 297 -28.62 -8.68 -10.77
CA THR A 297 -28.64 -7.40 -11.51
C THR A 297 -30.04 -7.02 -11.98
#